data_AF-A0A8C1J1D2-F1
#
_entry.id   AF-A0A8C1J1D2-F1
#
_cell.length_a   1.000
_cell.length_b   1.000
_cell.length_c   1.000
_cell.angle_alpha   90.00
_cell.angle_beta   90.00
_cell.angle_gamma   90.00
#
_symmetry.space_group_name_H-M   'P 1'
#
loop_
_entity.id
_entity.type
_entity.pdbx_description
1 polymer ?
#
loop_
_entity_poly.entity_id
_entity_poly.type
_entity_poly.pdbx_seq_one_letter_code
_entity_poly.pdbx_strand_id
1 'polypeptide(L)'
;MECEETLCAAMKSDGNWESLKCTYTRHFMCYKQDVGRTSYMLIPENKTWFEAQLYCREKHTDLVSISNEEENQQVWNEGKKSSNPFWIGLLQDKVEWSDGGQSAYRNYTERSGEGDYMFMFQDGSWRRRKDDNNQHILCYKSFIHVSRGKMSWEEALDYCNRNFFGLLRIESEDDQIETERELKRQNILEPVWVGLRQSRLFGFWIWSNGLSVGNWTNWIEGSPPEHQVSQHCGALEKVKGQYKWCDKDCRSKFRVLCEGK
;
A
#
# COMPACT_ATOMS: atom_id res chain seq x y z
N MET A 1 -27.22 -16.74 -10.53
CA MET A 1 -25.85 -16.68 -9.97
C MET A 1 -26.04 -16.23 -8.53
N GLU A 2 -25.95 -17.17 -7.59
CA GLU A 2 -26.18 -16.91 -6.17
C GLU A 2 -25.04 -16.02 -5.64
N CYS A 3 -25.39 -14.93 -4.93
CA CYS A 3 -24.42 -14.03 -4.33
C CYS A 3 -23.63 -14.79 -3.25
N GLU A 4 -22.34 -15.03 -3.48
CA GLU A 4 -21.48 -15.56 -2.44
C GLU A 4 -21.34 -14.53 -1.31
N GLU A 5 -21.80 -14.90 -0.12
CA GLU A 5 -21.84 -14.05 1.07
C GLU A 5 -20.41 -13.70 1.56
N THR A 6 -20.23 -12.49 2.11
CA THR A 6 -18.96 -12.06 2.71
C THR A 6 -18.64 -12.93 3.94
N LEU A 7 -17.45 -13.53 3.94
CA LEU A 7 -16.97 -14.40 5.00
C LEU A 7 -15.90 -13.70 5.84
N CYS A 8 -16.04 -13.84 7.15
CA CYS A 8 -15.16 -13.27 8.16
C CYS A 8 -14.55 -14.40 8.97
N ALA A 9 -13.29 -14.24 9.38
CA ALA A 9 -12.61 -15.25 10.17
C ALA A 9 -12.95 -15.13 11.66
N ALA A 10 -13.25 -16.26 12.28
CA ALA A 10 -13.39 -16.41 13.71
C ALA A 10 -12.41 -17.45 14.24
N MET A 11 -11.90 -17.24 15.45
CA MET A 11 -11.05 -18.22 16.13
C MET A 11 -11.91 -19.12 17.00
N LYS A 12 -11.76 -20.44 16.81
CA LYS A 12 -12.45 -21.48 17.59
C LYS A 12 -11.73 -21.76 18.91
N SER A 13 -12.38 -22.54 19.77
CA SER A 13 -11.83 -22.96 21.06
C SER A 13 -10.57 -23.83 20.97
N ASP A 14 -10.34 -24.49 19.83
CA ASP A 14 -9.15 -25.31 19.57
C ASP A 14 -7.96 -24.49 19.03
N GLY A 15 -8.11 -23.16 18.87
CA GLY A 15 -7.08 -22.27 18.32
C GLY A 15 -7.03 -22.21 16.79
N ASN A 16 -7.80 -23.07 16.10
CA ASN A 16 -7.94 -23.01 14.65
C ASN A 16 -8.96 -21.94 14.23
N TRP A 17 -8.85 -21.46 12.99
CA TRP A 17 -9.76 -20.46 12.45
C TRP A 17 -10.87 -21.11 11.63
N GLU A 18 -12.01 -20.44 11.53
CA GLU A 18 -13.12 -20.81 10.65
C GLU A 18 -13.70 -19.57 9.96
N SER A 19 -14.29 -19.78 8.79
CA SER A 19 -14.99 -18.74 8.05
C SER A 19 -16.47 -18.75 8.39
N LEU A 20 -16.99 -17.62 8.85
CA LEU A 20 -18.39 -17.43 9.19
C LEU A 20 -18.97 -16.22 8.44
N LYS A 21 -20.30 -16.18 8.29
CA LYS A 21 -20.97 -15.01 7.74
C LYS A 21 -20.69 -13.80 8.62
N CYS A 22 -20.22 -12.70 8.04
CA CYS A 22 -19.88 -11.48 8.78
C CYS A 22 -21.05 -10.86 9.57
N THR A 23 -22.29 -11.21 9.19
CA THR A 23 -23.54 -10.79 9.84
C THR A 23 -23.83 -11.52 11.14
N TYR A 24 -23.12 -12.59 11.47
CA TYR A 24 -23.27 -13.26 12.76
C TYR A 24 -22.72 -12.39 13.89
N THR A 25 -23.41 -12.41 15.03
CA THR A 25 -22.92 -11.72 16.22
C THR A 25 -22.06 -12.67 17.05
N ARG A 26 -20.85 -12.25 17.41
CA ARG A 26 -19.91 -13.00 18.26
C ARG A 26 -19.18 -12.05 19.20
N HIS A 27 -18.56 -12.62 20.24
CA HIS A 27 -17.45 -11.98 20.93
C HIS A 27 -16.32 -11.69 19.94
N PHE A 28 -15.40 -10.80 20.29
CA PHE A 28 -14.36 -10.36 19.39
C PHE A 28 -13.10 -9.98 20.14
N MET A 29 -11.96 -10.12 19.46
CA MET A 29 -10.66 -9.82 20.04
C MET A 29 -10.13 -8.51 19.45
N CYS A 30 -9.99 -7.49 20.30
CA CYS A 30 -9.28 -6.28 19.94
C CYS A 30 -7.79 -6.42 20.27
N TYR A 31 -6.94 -5.69 19.57
CA TYR A 31 -5.58 -5.43 20.03
C TYR A 31 -5.39 -3.95 20.33
N LYS A 32 -4.40 -3.69 21.17
CA LYS A 32 -3.85 -2.36 21.40
C LYS A 32 -2.34 -2.40 21.26
N GLN A 33 -1.82 -1.52 20.41
CA GLN A 33 -0.39 -1.38 20.17
C GLN A 33 0.12 -0.13 20.88
N ASP A 34 0.97 -0.32 21.88
CA ASP A 34 1.73 0.72 22.55
C ASP A 34 3.21 0.63 22.11
N VAL A 35 4.06 1.59 22.47
CA VAL A 35 5.46 1.65 22.03
C VAL A 35 6.20 0.34 22.37
N GLY A 36 6.40 -0.51 21.35
CA GLY A 36 7.10 -1.80 21.46
C GLY A 36 6.31 -2.95 22.11
N ARG A 37 5.00 -2.80 22.38
CA ARG A 37 4.19 -3.88 22.99
C ARG A 37 2.78 -3.94 22.41
N THR A 38 2.38 -5.14 22.01
CA THR A 38 1.00 -5.46 21.61
C THR A 38 0.29 -6.17 22.75
N SER A 39 -0.96 -5.81 23.01
CA SER A 39 -1.83 -6.48 23.98
C SER A 39 -3.14 -6.89 23.31
N TYR A 40 -3.67 -8.05 23.69
CA TYR A 40 -4.91 -8.61 23.15
C TYR A 40 -5.99 -8.62 24.23
N MET A 41 -7.21 -8.22 23.86
CA MET A 41 -8.33 -8.05 24.79
C MET A 41 -9.59 -8.69 24.20
N LEU A 42 -10.07 -9.75 24.84
CA LEU A 42 -11.35 -10.36 24.49
C LEU A 42 -12.48 -9.46 24.99
N ILE A 43 -13.36 -9.05 24.09
CA ILE A 43 -14.56 -8.27 24.40
C ILE A 43 -15.77 -9.23 24.41
N PRO A 44 -16.40 -9.47 25.58
CA PRO A 44 -17.53 -10.38 25.71
C PRO A 44 -18.87 -9.71 25.32
N GLU A 45 -18.87 -8.96 24.22
CA GLU A 45 -20.07 -8.37 23.63
C GLU A 45 -20.39 -9.08 22.32
N ASN A 46 -21.66 -9.36 22.03
CA ASN A 46 -22.06 -9.96 20.77
C ASN A 46 -22.27 -8.87 19.71
N LYS A 47 -21.38 -8.81 18.71
CA LYS A 47 -21.44 -7.84 17.61
C LYS A 47 -21.17 -8.52 16.27
N THR A 48 -21.73 -7.97 15.20
CA THR A 48 -21.30 -8.33 13.84
C THR A 48 -19.82 -8.03 13.65
N TRP A 49 -19.18 -8.61 12.64
CA TRP A 49 -17.74 -8.37 12.43
C TRP A 49 -17.43 -6.87 12.23
N PHE A 50 -18.25 -6.16 11.45
CA PHE A 50 -18.08 -4.73 11.21
C PHE A 50 -18.31 -3.88 12.46
N GLU A 51 -19.33 -4.20 13.25
CA GLU A 51 -19.58 -3.53 14.53
C GLU A 51 -18.46 -3.78 15.55
N ALA A 52 -17.91 -5.00 15.58
CA ALA A 52 -16.76 -5.35 16.40
C ALA A 52 -15.51 -4.56 15.99
N GLN A 53 -15.25 -4.43 14.68
CA GLN A 53 -14.14 -3.65 14.15
C GLN A 53 -14.27 -2.17 14.53
N LEU A 54 -15.45 -1.58 14.32
CA LEU A 54 -15.73 -0.20 14.71
C LEU A 54 -15.51 0.01 16.21
N TYR A 55 -15.99 -0.92 17.04
CA TYR A 55 -15.77 -0.86 18.48
C TYR A 55 -14.27 -0.87 18.83
N CYS A 56 -13.49 -1.79 18.25
CA CYS A 56 -12.06 -1.88 18.54
C CYS A 56 -11.32 -0.61 18.10
N ARG A 57 -11.69 0.02 16.98
CA ARG A 57 -11.07 1.27 16.53
C ARG A 57 -11.45 2.49 17.38
N GLU A 58 -12.65 2.49 17.95
CA GLU A 58 -13.10 3.57 18.84
C GLU A 58 -12.44 3.49 20.22
N LYS A 59 -12.24 2.27 20.74
CA LYS A 59 -11.82 2.03 22.14
C LYS A 59 -10.37 1.55 22.29
N HIS A 60 -9.80 0.97 21.24
CA HIS A 60 -8.50 0.31 21.20
C HIS A 60 -7.75 0.68 19.90
N THR A 61 -7.01 -0.24 19.28
CA THR A 61 -6.39 -0.02 17.97
C THR A 61 -7.26 -0.58 16.84
N ASP A 62 -7.50 -1.89 16.80
CA ASP A 62 -8.39 -2.55 15.83
C ASP A 62 -8.71 -4.01 16.27
N LEU A 63 -9.49 -4.76 15.48
CA LEU A 63 -9.56 -6.22 15.58
C LEU A 63 -8.17 -6.84 15.39
N VAL A 64 -7.88 -7.93 16.10
CA VAL A 64 -6.55 -8.56 16.09
C VAL A 64 -6.14 -9.07 14.71
N SER A 65 -4.99 -8.61 14.22
CA SER A 65 -4.26 -9.20 13.10
C SER A 65 -3.22 -10.18 13.63
N ILE A 66 -3.21 -11.42 13.13
CA ILE A 66 -2.29 -12.47 13.57
C ILE A 66 -1.32 -12.76 12.41
N SER A 67 -0.02 -12.63 12.68
CA SER A 67 1.03 -12.72 11.66
C SER A 67 1.93 -13.95 11.77
N ASN A 68 1.89 -14.64 12.91
CA ASN A 68 2.70 -15.82 13.20
C ASN A 68 2.02 -16.74 14.23
N GLU A 69 2.59 -17.93 14.46
CA GLU A 69 2.02 -18.94 15.36
C GLU A 69 2.11 -18.51 16.84
N GLU A 70 3.15 -17.79 17.22
CA GLU A 70 3.30 -17.29 18.59
C GLU A 70 2.17 -16.31 18.95
N GLU A 71 1.84 -15.40 18.05
CA GLU A 71 0.70 -14.48 18.18
C GLU A 71 -0.63 -15.25 18.18
N ASN A 72 -0.79 -16.25 17.31
CA ASN A 72 -1.97 -17.09 17.27
C ASN A 72 -2.23 -17.75 18.64
N GLN A 73 -1.18 -18.29 19.25
CA GLN A 73 -1.26 -18.96 20.54
C GLN A 73 -1.56 -17.99 21.69
N GLN A 74 -1.02 -16.78 21.65
CA GLN A 74 -1.34 -15.73 22.63
C GLN A 74 -2.80 -15.29 22.55
N VAL A 75 -3.28 -15.02 21.34
CA VAL A 75 -4.68 -14.62 21.10
C VAL A 75 -5.64 -15.73 21.52
N TRP A 76 -5.32 -16.99 21.19
CA TRP A 76 -6.09 -18.14 21.63
C TRP A 76 -6.15 -18.23 23.16
N ASN A 77 -5.03 -18.06 23.86
CA ASN A 77 -4.97 -18.10 25.31
C ASN A 77 -5.85 -17.03 25.97
N GLU A 78 -5.82 -15.79 25.47
CA GLU A 78 -6.69 -14.70 25.95
C GLU A 78 -8.17 -14.95 25.61
N GLY A 79 -8.44 -15.62 24.50
CA GLY A 79 -9.77 -15.97 23.99
C GLY A 79 -10.46 -17.14 24.71
N LYS A 80 -9.75 -17.90 25.56
CA LYS A 80 -10.29 -19.12 26.24
C LYS A 80 -11.55 -18.89 27.07
N LYS A 81 -11.80 -17.65 27.48
CA LYS A 81 -13.02 -17.27 28.21
C LYS A 81 -14.27 -17.22 27.33
N SER A 82 -14.12 -17.20 26.00
CA SER A 82 -15.24 -17.25 25.06
C SER A 82 -15.69 -18.69 24.84
N SER A 83 -16.98 -18.98 25.09
CA SER A 83 -17.56 -20.30 24.85
C SER A 83 -17.84 -20.58 23.37
N ASN A 84 -17.92 -19.54 22.56
CA ASN A 84 -18.13 -19.61 21.12
C ASN A 84 -16.94 -19.01 20.37
N PRO A 85 -16.76 -19.38 19.09
CA PRO A 85 -15.77 -18.76 18.22
C PRO A 85 -15.90 -17.23 18.23
N PHE A 86 -14.77 -16.52 18.28
CA PHE A 86 -14.74 -15.06 18.39
C PHE A 86 -14.08 -14.42 17.18
N TRP A 87 -14.52 -13.22 16.82
CA TRP A 87 -14.00 -12.51 15.64
C TRP A 87 -12.53 -12.12 15.78
N ILE A 88 -11.78 -12.32 14.71
CA ILE A 88 -10.43 -11.81 14.48
C ILE A 88 -10.41 -10.92 13.22
N GLY A 89 -9.36 -10.14 13.03
CA GLY A 89 -9.27 -9.09 12.00
C GLY A 89 -9.10 -9.58 10.55
N LEU A 90 -9.20 -10.88 10.29
CA LEU A 90 -9.12 -11.43 8.94
C LEU A 90 -10.51 -11.45 8.28
N LEU A 91 -10.61 -10.76 7.15
CA LEU A 91 -11.80 -10.66 6.31
C LEU A 91 -11.49 -11.30 4.96
N GLN A 92 -12.33 -12.23 4.51
CA GLN A 92 -12.25 -12.72 3.14
C GLN A 92 -13.01 -11.74 2.24
N ASP A 93 -12.26 -10.77 1.73
CA ASP A 93 -12.82 -9.73 0.87
C ASP A 93 -12.76 -10.14 -0.61
N LYS A 94 -13.90 -10.01 -1.30
CA LYS A 94 -13.99 -10.14 -2.77
C LYS A 94 -14.11 -8.77 -3.45
N VAL A 95 -14.08 -7.68 -2.69
CA VAL A 95 -14.14 -6.31 -3.20
C VAL A 95 -12.72 -5.78 -3.38
N GLU A 96 -12.35 -5.54 -4.64
CA GLU A 96 -11.10 -4.89 -5.00
C GLU A 96 -11.31 -3.37 -5.12
N TRP A 97 -10.32 -2.59 -4.70
CA TRP A 97 -10.31 -1.16 -5.01
C TRP A 97 -10.08 -0.99 -6.52
N SER A 98 -10.66 0.04 -7.11
CA SER A 98 -10.58 0.27 -8.57
C SER A 98 -9.16 0.50 -9.08
N ASP A 99 -8.24 0.88 -8.20
CA ASP A 99 -6.80 1.02 -8.47
C ASP A 99 -5.99 -0.27 -8.20
N GLY A 100 -6.67 -1.37 -7.87
CA GLY A 100 -6.05 -2.64 -7.48
C GLY A 100 -5.35 -2.62 -6.11
N GLY A 101 -5.55 -1.55 -5.32
CA GLY A 101 -4.98 -1.45 -3.98
C GLY A 101 -5.62 -2.44 -2.99
N GLN A 102 -4.87 -2.79 -1.93
CA GLN A 102 -5.38 -3.58 -0.82
C GLN A 102 -5.62 -2.67 0.38
N SER A 103 -6.89 -2.40 0.70
CA SER A 103 -7.26 -1.68 1.92
C SER A 103 -8.50 -2.30 2.53
N ALA A 104 -8.46 -2.55 3.84
CA ALA A 104 -9.55 -3.08 4.64
C ALA A 104 -10.48 -1.98 5.20
N TYR A 105 -10.23 -0.70 4.87
CA TYR A 105 -11.08 0.40 5.33
C TYR A 105 -12.42 0.41 4.58
N ARG A 106 -13.53 0.37 5.30
CA ARG A 106 -14.89 0.40 4.74
C ARG A 106 -15.70 1.44 5.51
N ASN A 107 -16.32 2.38 4.79
CA ASN A 107 -17.18 3.41 5.38
C ASN A 107 -18.59 3.41 4.74
N TYR A 108 -19.13 2.22 4.48
CA TYR A 108 -20.51 2.06 4.03
C TYR A 108 -21.35 1.39 5.11
N THR A 109 -22.57 1.86 5.28
CA THR A 109 -23.58 1.18 6.11
C THR A 109 -24.29 0.12 5.27
N GLU A 110 -24.60 -1.05 5.84
CA GLU A 110 -25.29 -2.15 5.13
C GLU A 110 -26.65 -1.77 4.53
N ARG A 111 -27.24 -0.65 4.93
CA ARG A 111 -28.57 -0.19 4.48
C ARG A 111 -28.62 0.42 3.08
N SER A 112 -27.53 0.46 2.32
CA SER A 112 -27.46 1.30 1.11
C SER A 112 -27.18 0.55 -0.19
N GLY A 113 -28.26 -0.02 -0.75
CA GLY A 113 -28.45 -0.19 -2.20
C GLY A 113 -28.08 -1.55 -2.82
N GLU A 114 -28.75 -1.86 -3.94
CA GLU A 114 -28.37 -2.94 -4.87
C GLU A 114 -27.42 -2.39 -5.95
N GLY A 115 -26.33 -3.11 -6.23
CA GLY A 115 -25.40 -2.78 -7.30
C GLY A 115 -23.98 -3.33 -7.08
N ASP A 116 -23.21 -3.42 -8.16
CA ASP A 116 -21.89 -4.06 -8.19
C ASP A 116 -20.74 -3.10 -7.81
N TYR A 117 -21.02 -1.78 -7.79
CA TYR A 117 -20.01 -0.75 -7.56
C TYR A 117 -20.34 0.13 -6.35
N MET A 118 -19.30 0.55 -5.62
CA MET A 118 -19.40 1.44 -4.46
C MET A 118 -19.08 2.89 -4.86
N PHE A 119 -19.98 3.81 -4.57
CA PHE A 119 -19.81 5.24 -4.86
C PHE A 119 -19.78 6.06 -3.57
N MET A 120 -18.87 7.03 -3.49
CA MET A 120 -18.85 8.06 -2.45
C MET A 120 -19.69 9.27 -2.92
N PHE A 121 -20.62 9.71 -2.08
CA PHE A 121 -21.43 10.89 -2.31
C PHE A 121 -20.81 12.13 -1.66
N GLN A 122 -21.23 13.32 -2.11
CA GLN A 122 -20.75 14.61 -1.57
C GLN A 122 -21.03 14.79 -0.06
N ASP A 123 -22.01 14.07 0.47
CA ASP A 123 -22.33 14.03 1.91
C ASP A 123 -21.38 13.12 2.72
N GLY A 124 -20.37 12.53 2.07
CA GLY A 124 -19.41 11.60 2.66
C GLY A 124 -19.92 10.17 2.83
N SER A 125 -21.18 9.89 2.43
CA SER A 125 -21.75 8.55 2.51
C SER A 125 -21.33 7.67 1.34
N TRP A 126 -21.11 6.38 1.61
CA TRP A 126 -20.74 5.39 0.61
C TRP A 126 -21.94 4.50 0.34
N ARG A 127 -22.38 4.38 -0.91
CA ARG A 127 -23.58 3.58 -1.28
C ARG A 127 -23.32 2.76 -2.53
N ARG A 128 -23.92 1.56 -2.60
CA ARG A 128 -23.86 0.71 -3.79
C ARG A 128 -24.81 1.22 -4.87
N ARG A 129 -24.35 1.20 -6.12
CA ARG A 129 -25.16 1.48 -7.32
C ARG A 129 -24.74 0.56 -8.46
N LYS A 130 -25.67 0.31 -9.38
CA LYS A 130 -25.37 -0.25 -10.70
C LYS A 130 -24.64 0.83 -11.51
N ASP A 131 -23.75 0.41 -12.40
CA ASP A 131 -23.01 1.31 -13.26
C ASP A 131 -23.98 2.26 -14.00
N ASP A 132 -23.81 3.58 -13.80
CA ASP A 132 -24.65 4.62 -14.40
C ASP A 132 -23.93 5.39 -15.52
N ASN A 133 -22.76 4.92 -15.97
CA ASN A 133 -21.89 5.59 -16.95
C ASN A 133 -21.44 7.01 -16.54
N ASN A 134 -21.79 7.49 -15.35
CA ASN A 134 -21.43 8.80 -14.85
C ASN A 134 -20.26 8.63 -13.88
N GLN A 135 -19.06 8.58 -14.45
CA GLN A 135 -17.82 8.26 -13.74
C GLN A 135 -17.49 9.31 -12.66
N HIS A 136 -17.98 9.10 -11.44
CA HIS A 136 -17.49 9.76 -10.24
C HIS A 136 -16.28 8.99 -9.70
N ILE A 137 -15.17 8.99 -10.44
CA ILE A 137 -13.90 8.45 -9.97
C ILE A 137 -13.28 9.48 -9.03
N LEU A 138 -13.07 9.10 -7.76
CA LEU A 138 -12.25 9.88 -6.84
C LEU A 138 -10.80 9.78 -7.31
N CYS A 139 -10.22 10.90 -7.74
CA CYS A 139 -8.79 10.96 -8.05
C CYS A 139 -7.99 10.94 -6.74
N TYR A 140 -7.08 9.98 -6.57
CA TYR A 140 -6.04 10.08 -5.55
C TYR A 140 -4.90 10.97 -6.07
N LYS A 141 -4.32 11.77 -5.19
CA LYS A 141 -3.13 12.57 -5.50
C LYS A 141 -1.93 11.64 -5.29
N SER A 142 -1.28 11.19 -6.36
CA SER A 142 -0.02 10.45 -6.23
C SER A 142 0.99 11.32 -5.48
N PHE A 143 1.75 10.70 -4.59
CA PHE A 143 2.87 11.33 -3.91
C PHE A 143 4.10 11.43 -4.82
N ILE A 144 3.99 11.10 -6.12
CA ILE A 144 5.10 11.21 -7.06
C ILE A 144 4.94 12.48 -7.90
N HIS A 145 5.89 13.41 -7.77
CA HIS A 145 5.91 14.63 -8.57
C HIS A 145 6.86 14.50 -9.75
N VAL A 146 6.35 14.70 -10.98
CA VAL A 146 7.15 14.79 -12.21
C VAL A 146 7.45 16.26 -12.53
N SER A 147 8.73 16.62 -12.68
CA SER A 147 9.11 17.98 -13.07
C SER A 147 8.59 18.36 -14.48
N ARG A 148 8.23 19.63 -14.66
CA ARG A 148 7.83 20.15 -15.98
C ARG A 148 9.04 20.29 -16.93
N GLY A 149 10.13 20.84 -16.40
CA GLY A 149 11.39 21.09 -17.12
C GLY A 149 12.39 19.95 -16.98
N LYS A 150 13.33 19.89 -17.92
CA LYS A 150 14.47 18.97 -17.91
C LYS A 150 15.67 19.62 -17.22
N MET A 151 16.45 18.84 -16.47
CA MET A 151 17.58 19.30 -15.67
C MET A 151 18.64 18.18 -15.52
N SER A 152 19.87 18.55 -15.17
CA SER A 152 20.91 17.56 -14.80
C SER A 152 20.55 16.87 -13.50
N TRP A 153 21.17 15.73 -13.19
CA TRP A 153 20.86 15.00 -11.96
C TRP A 153 21.15 15.84 -10.71
N GLU A 154 22.27 16.59 -10.68
CA GLU A 154 22.57 17.49 -9.56
C GLU A 154 21.59 18.66 -9.43
N GLU A 155 21.14 19.24 -10.55
CA GLU A 155 20.07 20.26 -10.54
C GLU A 155 18.75 19.65 -10.02
N ALA A 156 18.49 18.39 -10.37
CA ALA A 156 17.30 17.65 -9.95
C ALA A 156 17.28 17.36 -8.45
N LEU A 157 18.43 16.97 -7.90
CA LEU A 157 18.61 16.79 -6.46
C LEU A 157 18.26 18.07 -5.69
N ASP A 158 18.82 19.20 -6.12
CA ASP A 158 18.56 20.49 -5.49
C ASP A 158 17.10 20.91 -5.63
N TYR A 159 16.51 20.74 -6.82
CA TYR A 159 15.09 21.01 -7.07
C TYR A 159 14.18 20.19 -6.15
N CYS A 160 14.41 18.87 -6.05
CA CYS A 160 13.58 18.01 -5.22
C CYS A 160 13.78 18.31 -3.72
N ASN A 161 15.01 18.51 -3.25
CA ASN A 161 15.26 18.80 -1.83
C ASN A 161 14.65 20.14 -1.37
N ARG A 162 14.54 21.14 -2.26
CA ARG A 162 13.93 22.44 -1.92
C ARG A 162 12.41 22.37 -1.84
N ASN A 163 11.78 21.64 -2.76
CA ASN A 163 10.33 21.71 -2.97
C ASN A 163 9.58 20.48 -2.42
N PHE A 164 10.26 19.35 -2.27
CA PHE A 164 9.72 18.02 -1.98
C PHE A 164 10.49 17.37 -0.81
N PHE A 165 10.22 16.10 -0.47
CA PHE A 165 11.03 15.40 0.55
C PHE A 165 12.39 14.95 0.01
N GLY A 166 12.50 14.75 -1.30
CA GLY A 166 13.74 14.36 -1.96
C GLY A 166 13.48 13.81 -3.36
N LEU A 167 14.54 13.32 -4.00
CA LEU A 167 14.40 12.53 -5.23
C LEU A 167 13.69 11.21 -4.93
N LEU A 168 12.85 10.74 -5.85
CA LEU A 168 12.11 9.48 -5.70
C LEU A 168 13.05 8.29 -5.54
N ARG A 169 12.88 7.53 -4.46
CA ARG A 169 13.45 6.20 -4.29
C ARG A 169 12.40 5.14 -4.63
N ILE A 170 12.85 4.05 -5.23
CA ILE A 170 12.01 2.94 -5.63
C ILE A 170 12.63 1.71 -4.97
N GLU A 171 12.12 1.31 -3.82
CA GLU A 171 12.75 0.31 -2.94
C GLU A 171 11.99 -1.03 -2.97
N SER A 172 10.83 -1.08 -3.63
CA SER A 172 9.96 -2.24 -3.75
C SER A 172 9.23 -2.34 -5.11
N GLU A 173 8.59 -3.48 -5.34
CA GLU A 173 7.72 -3.69 -6.50
C GLU A 173 6.50 -2.75 -6.49
N ASP A 174 5.95 -2.45 -5.32
CA ASP A 174 4.81 -1.53 -5.18
C ASP A 174 5.21 -0.09 -5.57
N ASP A 175 6.39 0.38 -5.14
CA ASP A 175 6.91 1.71 -5.54
C ASP A 175 7.06 1.81 -7.07
N GLN A 176 7.52 0.72 -7.69
CA GLN A 176 7.68 0.63 -9.14
C GLN A 176 6.32 0.70 -9.84
N ILE A 177 5.33 -0.06 -9.36
CA ILE A 177 3.96 -0.05 -9.91
C ILE A 177 3.36 1.35 -9.82
N GLU A 178 3.47 2.04 -8.68
CA GLU A 178 2.96 3.41 -8.54
C GLU A 178 3.68 4.38 -9.49
N THR A 179 5.01 4.29 -9.55
CA THR A 179 5.84 5.10 -10.45
C THR A 179 5.43 4.93 -11.91
N GLU A 180 5.22 3.69 -12.36
CA GLU A 180 4.81 3.41 -13.72
C GLU A 180 3.43 4.00 -14.05
N ARG A 181 2.48 3.93 -13.10
CA ARG A 181 1.15 4.52 -13.27
C ARG A 181 1.25 6.02 -13.51
N GLU A 182 2.05 6.72 -12.70
CA GLU A 182 2.22 8.17 -12.84
C GLU A 182 2.92 8.56 -14.15
N LEU A 183 3.96 7.83 -14.56
CA LEU A 183 4.63 8.05 -15.84
C LEU A 183 3.72 7.78 -17.04
N LYS A 184 2.91 6.71 -17.00
CA LYS A 184 1.90 6.40 -18.03
C LYS A 184 0.84 7.49 -18.09
N ARG A 185 0.33 7.95 -16.94
CA ARG A 185 -0.68 9.01 -16.83
C ARG A 185 -0.20 10.32 -17.45
N GLN A 186 1.07 10.68 -17.26
CA GLN A 186 1.68 11.88 -17.86
C GLN A 186 2.28 11.66 -19.25
N ASN A 187 2.12 10.46 -19.83
CA ASN A 187 2.66 10.07 -21.14
C ASN A 187 4.17 10.38 -21.29
N ILE A 188 4.96 10.05 -20.27
CA ILE A 188 6.42 10.23 -20.28
C ILE A 188 7.04 9.13 -21.14
N LEU A 189 7.76 9.51 -22.19
CA LEU A 189 8.44 8.56 -23.09
C LEU A 189 9.96 8.64 -22.99
N GLU A 190 10.48 9.81 -22.65
CA GLU A 190 11.91 10.03 -22.47
C GLU A 190 12.38 9.52 -21.09
N PRO A 191 13.69 9.25 -20.93
CA PRO A 191 14.26 8.95 -19.63
C PRO A 191 13.93 10.02 -18.58
N VAL A 192 13.76 9.60 -17.34
CA VAL A 192 13.42 10.46 -16.20
C VAL A 192 14.31 10.12 -15.01
N TRP A 193 14.85 11.13 -14.36
CA TRP A 193 15.73 10.96 -13.20
C TRP A 193 14.98 10.41 -11.99
N VAL A 194 15.64 9.50 -11.28
CA VAL A 194 15.27 9.02 -9.94
C VAL A 194 16.40 9.30 -8.96
N GLY A 195 16.17 9.03 -7.68
CA GLY A 195 17.12 9.28 -6.59
C GLY A 195 18.39 8.44 -6.60
N LEU A 196 18.66 7.69 -7.66
CA LEU A 196 19.76 6.75 -7.73
C LEU A 196 20.99 7.39 -8.38
N ARG A 197 22.17 7.18 -7.81
CA ARG A 197 23.45 7.60 -8.42
C ARG A 197 24.55 6.59 -8.14
N GLN A 198 25.55 6.54 -9.01
CA GLN A 198 26.71 5.70 -8.79
C GLN A 198 27.79 6.46 -8.01
N SER A 199 28.43 5.76 -7.08
CA SER A 199 29.54 6.28 -6.28
C SER A 199 30.73 6.59 -7.19
N ARG A 200 31.20 7.84 -7.16
CA ARG A 200 32.33 8.29 -7.98
C ARG A 200 33.65 7.58 -7.65
N LEU A 201 33.81 7.14 -6.40
CA LEU A 201 35.05 6.52 -5.90
C LEU A 201 35.02 5.00 -5.94
N PHE A 202 33.84 4.40 -5.77
CA PHE A 202 33.73 2.96 -5.50
C PHE A 202 32.84 2.21 -6.50
N GLY A 203 32.20 2.90 -7.45
CA GLY A 203 31.40 2.28 -8.50
C GLY A 203 30.08 1.63 -8.03
N PHE A 204 29.82 1.52 -6.72
CA PHE A 204 28.54 1.01 -6.21
C PHE A 204 27.42 2.05 -6.33
N TRP A 205 26.18 1.58 -6.42
CA TRP A 205 25.00 2.44 -6.54
C TRP A 205 24.42 2.79 -5.16
N ILE A 206 24.00 4.05 -4.99
CA ILE A 206 23.39 4.58 -3.77
C ILE A 206 22.22 5.49 -4.07
N TRP A 207 21.28 5.53 -3.14
CA TRP A 207 20.23 6.53 -3.13
C TRP A 207 20.78 7.91 -2.75
N SER A 208 20.04 8.95 -3.11
CA SER A 208 20.42 10.35 -2.94
C SER A 208 20.62 10.76 -1.47
N ASN A 209 19.96 10.05 -0.55
CA ASN A 209 20.12 10.18 0.90
C ASN A 209 21.31 9.39 1.48
N GLY A 210 22.04 8.64 0.65
CA GLY A 210 23.21 7.86 1.05
C GLY A 210 22.93 6.41 1.43
N LEU A 211 21.67 5.96 1.40
CA LEU A 211 21.34 4.55 1.64
C LEU A 211 21.82 3.68 0.49
N SER A 212 22.26 2.46 0.82
CA SER A 212 22.58 1.42 -0.15
C SER A 212 21.30 0.94 -0.84
N VAL A 213 21.42 0.53 -2.10
CA VAL A 213 20.34 -0.17 -2.81
C VAL A 213 20.08 -1.51 -2.13
N GLY A 214 18.81 -1.81 -1.86
CA GLY A 214 18.38 -3.06 -1.24
C GLY A 214 18.43 -4.27 -2.19
N ASN A 215 17.83 -5.38 -1.76
CA ASN A 215 17.80 -6.63 -2.54
C ASN A 215 16.93 -6.54 -3.79
N TRP A 216 15.89 -5.71 -3.76
CA TRP A 216 14.98 -5.53 -4.89
C TRP A 216 15.55 -4.47 -5.84
N THR A 217 15.63 -4.80 -7.14
CA THR A 217 16.07 -3.90 -8.21
C THR A 217 15.34 -4.20 -9.51
N ASN A 218 15.29 -3.23 -10.42
CA ASN A 218 14.61 -3.38 -11.71
C ASN A 218 15.45 -2.83 -12.89
N TRP A 219 16.72 -3.22 -12.96
CA TRP A 219 17.64 -2.83 -14.03
C TRP A 219 17.23 -3.39 -15.41
N ILE A 220 17.51 -2.65 -16.49
CA ILE A 220 17.24 -3.09 -17.87
C ILE A 220 17.90 -4.45 -18.15
N GLU A 221 19.19 -4.57 -17.84
CA GLU A 221 20.01 -5.77 -18.09
C GLU A 221 19.93 -6.79 -16.94
N GLY A 222 19.06 -6.57 -15.95
CA GLY A 222 18.91 -7.43 -14.77
C GLY A 222 19.98 -7.20 -13.68
N SER A 223 21.05 -6.46 -13.97
CA SER A 223 22.08 -6.07 -13.00
C SER A 223 22.47 -4.59 -13.12
N PRO A 224 23.00 -3.98 -12.05
CA PRO A 224 23.51 -2.61 -12.10
C PRO A 224 24.73 -2.49 -13.02
N PRO A 225 24.80 -1.45 -13.87
CA PRO A 225 25.97 -1.17 -14.69
C PRO A 225 27.22 -0.89 -13.85
N GLU A 226 28.34 -1.50 -14.23
CA GLU A 226 29.64 -1.33 -13.57
C GLU A 226 30.51 -0.35 -14.37
N HIS A 227 30.83 0.80 -13.76
CA HIS A 227 31.73 1.79 -14.36
C HIS A 227 32.86 2.12 -13.39
N GLN A 228 34.11 2.10 -13.89
CA GLN A 228 35.32 2.31 -13.09
C GLN A 228 35.47 3.75 -12.59
N VAL A 229 34.92 4.74 -13.29
CA VAL A 229 34.90 6.16 -12.91
C VAL A 229 33.54 6.73 -13.28
N SER A 230 32.70 7.01 -12.29
CA SER A 230 31.29 7.26 -12.60
C SER A 230 30.94 8.74 -12.71
N GLN A 231 30.54 9.14 -13.92
CA GLN A 231 29.70 10.31 -14.19
C GLN A 231 28.24 9.87 -14.47
N HIS A 232 27.82 8.72 -13.93
CA HIS A 232 26.54 8.10 -14.25
C HIS A 232 25.54 8.17 -13.09
N CYS A 233 24.30 8.47 -13.45
CA CYS A 233 23.17 8.63 -12.57
C CYS A 233 22.01 7.76 -13.04
N GLY A 234 21.14 7.37 -12.11
CA GLY A 234 20.05 6.44 -12.38
C GLY A 234 18.82 7.15 -12.93
N ALA A 235 18.28 6.62 -14.01
CA ALA A 235 17.05 7.06 -14.64
C ALA A 235 16.11 5.86 -14.84
N LEU A 236 14.82 6.16 -15.05
CA LEU A 236 13.87 5.21 -15.62
C LEU A 236 13.74 5.45 -17.11
N GLU A 237 13.79 4.37 -17.88
CA GLU A 237 13.59 4.37 -19.33
C GLU A 237 12.53 3.35 -19.74
N LYS A 238 11.68 3.74 -20.70
CA LYS A 238 10.60 2.88 -21.17
C LYS A 238 11.13 1.88 -22.21
N VAL A 239 11.22 0.62 -21.84
CA VAL A 239 11.67 -0.48 -22.70
C VAL A 239 10.55 -1.50 -22.86
N LYS A 240 10.13 -1.74 -24.11
CA LYS A 240 9.05 -2.70 -24.45
C LYS A 240 7.75 -2.50 -23.64
N GLY A 241 7.44 -1.26 -23.27
CA GLY A 241 6.23 -0.91 -22.52
C GLY A 241 6.35 -0.88 -20.99
N GLN A 242 7.48 -1.31 -20.44
CA GLN A 242 7.80 -1.28 -19.00
C GLN A 242 8.85 -0.20 -18.71
N TYR A 243 8.84 0.38 -17.51
CA TYR A 243 9.91 1.32 -17.11
C TYR A 243 10.95 0.56 -16.30
N LYS A 244 12.20 0.64 -16.75
CA LYS A 244 13.32 -0.05 -16.11
C LYS A 244 14.44 0.92 -15.79
N TRP A 245 15.21 0.57 -14.76
CA TRP A 245 16.33 1.38 -14.31
C TRP A 245 17.48 1.27 -15.31
N CYS A 246 18.06 2.41 -15.63
CA CYS A 246 19.25 2.51 -16.46
C CYS A 246 20.18 3.59 -15.93
N ASP A 247 21.43 3.53 -16.35
CA ASP A 247 22.39 4.60 -16.13
C ASP A 247 22.35 5.60 -17.30
N LYS A 248 22.58 6.87 -17.01
CA LYS A 248 22.81 7.94 -17.99
C LYS A 248 23.89 8.88 -17.44
N ASP A 249 24.61 9.59 -18.33
CA ASP A 249 25.53 10.67 -17.91
C ASP A 249 24.75 11.69 -17.07
N CYS A 250 25.18 11.94 -15.84
CA CYS A 250 24.53 12.83 -14.86
C CYS A 250 24.31 14.25 -15.41
N ARG A 251 25.11 14.69 -16.39
CA ARG A 251 24.99 16.01 -17.04
C ARG A 251 23.89 16.06 -18.11
N SER A 252 23.37 14.90 -18.52
CA SER A 252 22.21 14.83 -19.42
C SER A 252 21.01 15.53 -18.79
N LYS A 253 20.12 16.08 -19.62
CA LYS A 253 18.94 16.81 -19.14
C LYS A 253 17.69 15.99 -19.32
N PHE A 254 17.12 15.55 -18.20
CA PHE A 254 15.86 14.81 -18.15
C PHE A 254 14.91 15.44 -17.14
N ARG A 255 13.61 15.11 -17.27
CA ARG A 255 12.66 15.40 -16.17
C ARG A 255 13.04 14.57 -14.95
N VAL A 256 12.51 14.91 -13.79
CA VAL A 256 12.81 14.22 -12.53
C VAL A 256 11.55 13.83 -11.77
N LEU A 257 11.64 12.70 -11.07
CA LEU A 257 10.67 12.25 -10.07
C LEU A 257 11.12 12.66 -8.66
N CYS A 258 10.24 13.34 -7.92
CA CYS A 258 10.45 13.70 -6.52
C CYS A 258 9.41 13.01 -5.62
N GLU A 259 9.81 12.72 -4.36
CA GLU A 259 8.92 12.25 -3.29
C GLU A 259 8.08 13.43 -2.75
N GLY A 260 6.78 13.39 -3.02
CA GLY A 260 5.78 14.38 -2.65
C GLY A 260 5.64 14.56 -1.14
N LYS A 261 5.34 15.79 -0.71
CA LYS A 261 5.08 16.16 0.68
C LYS A 261 3.66 15.82 1.13
#